data_AF-A0A7J3G504-F1
#
_entry.id   AF-A0A7J3G504-F1
#
_cell.length_a   1.000
_cell.length_b   1.000
_cell.length_c   1.000
_cell.angle_alpha   90.00
_cell.angle_beta   90.00
_cell.angle_gamma   90.00
#
_symmetry.space_group_name_H-M   'P 1'
#
loop_
_entity.id
_entity.type
_entity.pdbx_description
1 polymer ?
#
loop_
_entity_poly.entity_id
_entity_poly.type
_entity_poly.pdbx_seq_one_letter_code
_entity_poly.pdbx_strand_id
1 'polypeptide(L)' 'MALTFVGGGLGRFEHLTLEALETIKSVEKIYVDTYTSFWADDFLDKLRETAGHVVVADRKMLEDNVHKLVSE' A
#
# COMPACT_ATOMS: atom_id res chain seq x y z
N MET A 1 -16.08 -7.36 -3.22
CA MET A 1 -14.71 -6.88 -2.98
C MET A 1 -14.78 -5.51 -2.33
N ALA A 2 -13.93 -5.23 -1.35
CA ALA A 2 -13.83 -3.92 -0.71
C ALA A 2 -12.44 -3.34 -0.97
N LEU A 3 -12.37 -2.06 -1.33
CA LEU A 3 -11.13 -1.32 -1.53
C LEU A 3 -10.99 -0.27 -0.44
N THR A 4 -9.89 -0.31 0.30
CA THR A 4 -9.59 0.66 1.37
C THR A 4 -8.38 1.48 1.00
N PHE A 5 -8.52 2.80 1.03
CA PHE A 5 -7.40 3.73 0.84
C PHE A 5 -6.79 4.06 2.19
N VAL A 6 -5.50 3.75 2.35
CA VAL A 6 -4.74 3.99 3.58
C VAL A 6 -3.65 5.01 3.30
N GLY A 7 -3.62 6.09 4.08
CA GLY A 7 -2.54 7.06 4.02
C GLY A 7 -1.27 6.53 4.70
N GLY A 8 -0.14 6.57 3.99
CA GLY A 8 1.16 6.10 4.51
C GLY A 8 1.95 7.12 5.35
N GLY A 9 1.32 8.22 5.75
CA GLY A 9 1.99 9.31 6.46
C GLY A 9 3.03 10.02 5.57
N LEU A 10 4.22 10.31 6.12
CA LEU A 10 5.31 10.98 5.40
C LEU A 10 6.36 10.00 4.86
N GLY A 11 5.97 8.75 4.60
CA GLY A 11 6.83 7.78 3.93
C GLY A 11 7.62 6.85 4.86
N ARG A 12 7.50 6.97 6.18
CA ARG A 12 8.10 6.05 7.17
C ARG A 12 7.04 5.15 7.78
N PHE A 13 7.41 3.90 8.10
CA PHE A 13 6.46 2.90 8.60
C PHE A 13 5.84 3.31 9.94
N GLU A 14 6.61 4.02 10.77
CA GLU A 14 6.20 4.52 12.08
C GLU A 14 5.19 5.68 11.98
N HIS A 15 4.95 6.22 10.78
CA HIS A 15 3.94 7.25 10.55
C HIS A 15 2.55 6.69 10.28
N LEU A 16 2.43 5.38 10.14
CA LEU A 16 1.13 4.71 10.05
C LEU A 16 0.38 4.87 11.37
N THR A 17 -0.91 5.20 11.26
CA THR A 17 -1.80 5.19 12.42
C THR A 17 -2.04 3.75 12.88
N LEU A 18 -2.49 3.57 14.12
CA LEU A 18 -2.86 2.24 14.63
C LEU A 18 -3.94 1.58 13.76
N GLU A 19 -4.93 2.34 13.30
CA GLU A 19 -5.98 1.84 12.40
C GLU A 19 -5.43 1.43 11.03
N ALA A 20 -4.46 2.16 10.48
CA ALA A 20 -3.78 1.79 9.23
C ALA A 20 -3.05 0.44 9.38
N LEU A 21 -2.34 0.24 10.50
CA LEU A 21 -1.65 -1.02 10.80
C LEU A 21 -2.63 -2.20 10.94
N GLU A 22 -3.75 -2.02 11.65
CA GLU A 22 -4.77 -3.07 11.78
C GLU A 22 -5.44 -3.39 10.44
N THR A 23 -5.70 -2.36 9.61
CA THR A 23 -6.23 -2.54 8.25
C THR A 23 -5.27 -3.37 7.41
N ILE A 24 -3.98 -3.00 7.38
CA ILE A 24 -2.92 -3.68 6.62
C ILE A 24 -2.79 -5.16 6.99
N LYS A 25 -2.95 -5.51 8.28
CA LYS A 25 -2.91 -6.91 8.75
C LYS A 25 -4.12 -7.74 8.35
N SER A 26 -5.26 -7.09 8.09
CA SER A 26 -6.54 -7.76 7.83
C SER A 26 -6.79 -8.06 6.34
N VAL A 27 -6.01 -7.45 5.44
CA VAL A 27 -6.22 -7.53 4.00
C VAL A 27 -5.35 -8.60 3.36
N GLU A 28 -5.85 -9.18 2.26
CA GLU A 28 -5.14 -10.22 1.51
C GLU A 28 -4.04 -9.65 0.60
N LYS A 29 -4.23 -8.41 0.12
CA LYS A 29 -3.37 -7.77 -0.89
C LYS A 29 -3.26 -6.28 -0.65
N ILE A 30 -2.05 -5.76 -0.82
CA ILE A 30 -1.72 -4.35 -0.62
C ILE A 30 -1.03 -3.83 -1.88
N TYR A 31 -1.53 -2.72 -2.40
CA TYR A 31 -0.89 -1.96 -3.47
C TYR A 31 -0.28 -0.70 -2.87
N VAL A 32 1.00 -0.46 -3.14
CA VAL A 32 1.73 0.72 -2.65
C VAL A 32 1.98 1.66 -3.81
N ASP A 33 1.39 2.85 -3.74
CA ASP A 33 1.69 3.94 -4.65
C ASP A 33 3.13 4.43 -4.43
N THR A 34 3.98 4.31 -5.45
CA THR A 34 5.39 4.74 -5.38
C THR A 34 5.71 5.94 -6.26
N TYR A 35 4.72 6.66 -6.81
CA TYR A 35 4.98 7.79 -7.72
C TYR A 35 4.48 9.14 -7.19
N THR A 36 3.54 9.16 -6.25
CA THR A 36 3.02 10.42 -5.68
C THR A 36 3.83 10.95 -4.50
N SER A 37 4.66 10.12 -3.87
CA SER A 37 5.47 10.50 -2.71
C SER A 37 6.74 9.65 -2.59
N PHE A 38 7.57 9.97 -1.59
CA PHE A 38 8.76 9.23 -1.20
C PHE A 38 8.44 8.21 -0.09
N TRP A 39 9.13 7.08 -0.11
CA TRP A 39 9.12 6.07 0.94
C TRP A 39 10.52 5.88 1.47
N ALA A 40 10.67 5.72 2.78
CA ALA A 40 11.92 5.28 3.37
C ALA A 40 12.35 3.92 2.81
N ASP A 41 13.66 3.72 2.70
CA ASP A 41 14.23 2.53 2.05
C ASP A 41 13.73 1.21 2.66
N ASP A 42 13.41 1.19 3.95
CA ASP A 42 12.94 0.03 4.71
C ASP A 42 11.41 -0.10 4.79
N PHE A 43 10.64 0.85 4.24
CA PHE A 43 9.18 0.88 4.37
C PHE A 43 8.52 -0.38 3.78
N LEU A 44 8.90 -0.74 2.56
CA LEU A 44 8.33 -1.90 1.86
C LEU A 44 8.71 -3.21 2.54
N ASP A 45 9.90 -3.30 3.12
CA ASP A 45 10.35 -4.50 3.81
C ASP A 45 9.57 -4.70 5.11
N LYS A 46 9.42 -3.65 5.93
CA LYS A 46 8.55 -3.66 7.12
C LYS A 46 7.09 -3.99 6.78
N LEU A 47 6.60 -3.50 5.64
CA LEU A 47 5.25 -3.79 5.18
C LEU A 47 5.08 -5.26 4.79
N ARG A 48 6.07 -5.86 4.10
CA ARG A 48 6.09 -7.30 3.75
C ARG A 48 6.26 -8.21 4.97
N GLU A 49 6.95 -7.76 6.01
CA GLU A 49 7.02 -8.48 7.28
C GLU A 49 5.67 -8.47 8.02
N THR A 50 4.89 -7.40 7.85
CA THR A 50 3.58 -7.22 8.50
C THR A 50 2.44 -7.88 7.73
N ALA A 51 2.52 -7.92 6.40
CA ALA A 51 1.47 -8.41 5.52
C ALA A 51 2.04 -9.25 4.36
N GLY A 52 1.28 -10.26 3.93
CA GLY A 52 1.79 -11.29 3.01
C GLY A 52 2.02 -10.82 1.57
N HIS A 53 1.07 -10.07 0.99
CA HIS A 53 1.12 -9.77 -0.45
C HIS A 53 1.15 -8.27 -0.73
N VAL A 54 2.36 -7.76 -0.96
CA VAL A 54 2.63 -6.34 -1.28
C VAL A 54 3.03 -6.19 -2.74
N VAL A 55 2.32 -5.35 -3.46
CA VAL A 55 2.56 -5.01 -4.87
C VAL A 55 2.94 -3.54 -4.97
N VAL A 56 4.07 -3.26 -5.61
CA VAL A 56 4.46 -1.88 -5.95
C VAL A 56 3.62 -1.45 -7.16
N ALA A 57 2.88 -0.36 -7.00
CA ALA A 57 2.00 0.19 -8.01
C ALA A 57 2.56 1.52 -8.52
N ASP A 58 3.03 1.50 -9.76
CA ASP A 58 3.51 2.69 -10.44
C ASP A 58 2.36 3.53 -11.01
N ARG A 59 2.69 4.71 -11.55
CA ARG A 59 1.70 5.60 -12.20
C ARG A 59 0.87 4.88 -13.25
N LYS A 60 1.50 4.06 -14.10
CA LYS A 60 0.81 3.40 -15.21
C LYS A 60 -0.21 2.38 -14.71
N MET A 61 0.09 1.71 -13.61
CA MET A 61 -0.84 0.80 -12.94
C MET A 61 -2.03 1.56 -12.34
N LEU A 62 -1.75 2.65 -11.63
CA LEU A 62 -2.75 3.41 -10.85
C LEU A 62 -3.59 4.38 -11.68
N GLU A 63 -3.08 4.88 -12.80
CA GLU A 63 -3.80 5.81 -13.68
C GLU A 63 -4.37 5.10 -14.91
N ASP A 64 -3.52 4.45 -15.72
CA ASP A 64 -3.96 3.86 -17.01
C ASP A 64 -4.64 2.49 -16.86
N ASN A 65 -4.28 1.73 -15.83
CA ASN A 65 -4.70 0.33 -15.66
C ASN A 65 -5.53 0.08 -14.39
N VAL A 66 -6.05 1.13 -13.76
CA VAL A 66 -6.77 1.03 -12.49
C VAL A 66 -7.93 0.05 -12.54
N HIS A 67 -8.62 -0.05 -13.68
CA HIS A 67 -9.71 -0.99 -13.90
C HIS A 67 -9.31 -2.44 -13.60
N LYS A 68 -8.06 -2.83 -13.83
CA LYS A 68 -7.57 -4.19 -13.54
C LYS A 68 -7.52 -4.46 -12.03
N LEU A 69 -7.22 -3.45 -11.21
CA LEU A 69 -7.18 -3.57 -9.74
C LEU A 69 -8.57 -3.80 -9.15
N VAL A 70 -9.58 -3.11 -9.68
CA VAL A 70 -10.96 -3.16 -9.18
C VAL A 70 -11.77 -4.32 -9.76
N SER A 71 -11.23 -5.04 -10.74
CA SER A 71 -11.88 -6.18 -11.39
C SER A 71 -11.37 -7.54 -10.88
N GLU A 72 -10.43 -7.55 -9.93
CA GLU A 72 -9.94 -8.77 -9.27
C GLU A 72 -11.01 -9.45 -8.40
#